data_AF-A0A943BE68-F1
#
_entry.id   AF-A0A943BE68-F1
#
_cell.length_a   1.000
_cell.length_b   1.000
_cell.length_c   1.000
_cell.angle_alpha   90.00
_cell.angle_beta   90.00
_cell.angle_gamma   90.00
#
_symmetry.space_group_name_H-M   'P 1'
#
loop_
_entity.id
_entity.type
_entity.pdbx_description
1 polymer ?
#
loop_
_entity_poly.entity_id
_entity_poly.type
_entity_poly.pdbx_seq_one_letter_code
_entity_poly.pdbx_strand_id
1 'polypeptide(L)' 'MNQIRDYTALVKRRSELLLLSGSSWKEEYADELRQIDEQISEMRKEMKLDE' A
#
# COMPACT_ATOMS: atom_id res chain seq x y z
N MET A 1 2.74 -2.47 -18.49
CA MET A 1 1.39 -2.10 -18.04
C MET A 1 1.01 -2.68 -16.67
N ASN A 2 1.49 -3.86 -16.28
CA ASN A 2 1.10 -4.47 -14.99
C ASN A 2 1.56 -3.65 -13.76
N GLN A 3 2.77 -3.08 -13.74
CA GLN A 3 3.28 -2.31 -12.61
C GLN A 3 2.38 -1.13 -12.17
N ILE A 4 1.81 -0.35 -13.11
CA ILE A 4 0.90 0.77 -12.75
C ILE A 4 -0.40 0.24 -12.12
N ARG A 5 -0.96 -0.84 -12.67
CA ARG A 5 -2.17 -1.48 -12.15
C ARG A 5 -1.92 -2.02 -10.74
N ASP A 6 -0.81 -2.72 -10.55
CA ASP A 6 -0.46 -3.37 -9.30
C ASP A 6 -0.15 -2.32 -8.22
N TYR A 7 0.56 -1.24 -8.57
CA TYR A 7 0.77 -0.07 -7.71
C TYR A 7 -0.55 0.58 -7.28
N THR A 8 -1.47 0.79 -8.24
CA THR A 8 -2.79 1.38 -7.96
C THR A 8 -3.60 0.50 -7.01
N ALA A 9 -3.54 -0.82 -7.17
CA ALA A 9 -4.20 -1.76 -6.27
C ALA A 9 -3.63 -1.70 -4.85
N LEU A 10 -2.31 -1.63 -4.70
CA LEU A 10 -1.64 -1.49 -3.41
C LEU A 10 -2.02 -0.19 -2.69
N VAL A 11 -1.96 0.96 -3.39
CA VAL A 11 -2.35 2.26 -2.82
C VAL A 11 -3.83 2.28 -2.40
N LYS A 12 -4.71 1.66 -3.20
CA LYS A 12 -6.12 1.51 -2.85
C LYS A 12 -6.28 0.68 -1.57
N ARG A 13 -5.62 -0.48 -1.49
CA ARG A 13 -5.70 -1.36 -0.31
C ARG A 13 -5.18 -0.68 0.95
N ARG A 14 -4.06 0.04 0.85
CA ARG A 14 -3.51 0.89 1.92
C ARG A 14 -4.55 1.86 2.45
N SER A 15 -5.27 2.54 1.56
CA SER A 15 -6.32 3.50 1.91
C SER A 15 -7.51 2.83 2.61
N GLU A 16 -7.90 1.64 2.17
CA GLU A 16 -8.95 0.84 2.82
C GLU A 16 -8.56 0.46 4.26
N LEU A 17 -7.32 0.01 4.49
CA LEU A 17 -6.82 -0.32 5.83
C LEU A 17 -6.81 0.91 6.76
N LEU A 18 -6.39 2.07 6.25
CA LEU A 18 -6.42 3.32 7.01
C LEU A 18 -7.85 3.79 7.33
N LEU A 19 -8.83 3.52 6.46
CA LEU A 19 -10.23 3.80 6.76
C LEU A 19 -10.76 2.91 7.89
N LEU A 20 -10.33 1.64 7.93
CA LEU A 20 -10.69 0.70 9.00
C LEU A 20 -10.08 1.08 10.36
N SER A 21 -8.96 1.83 10.39
CA SER A 21 -8.30 2.21 11.65
C SER A 21 -9.18 3.10 12.55
N GLY A 22 -10.22 3.73 12.00
CA GLY A 22 -11.15 4.57 12.76
C GLY A 22 -12.31 3.81 13.43
N SER A 23 -12.61 2.58 13.02
CA SER A 23 -13.85 1.91 13.44
C SER A 23 -13.77 0.40 13.59
N SER A 24 -12.83 -0.28 12.93
CA SER A 24 -12.78 -1.74 12.84
C SER A 24 -11.34 -2.24 12.66
N TRP A 25 -10.39 -1.57 13.31
CA TRP A 25 -8.98 -1.97 13.27
C TRP A 25 -8.78 -3.37 13.83
N LYS A 26 -7.89 -4.13 13.21
CA LYS A 26 -7.42 -5.43 13.69
C LYS A 26 -5.90 -5.44 13.67
N GLU A 27 -5.28 -6.17 14.58
CA GLU A 27 -3.81 -6.23 14.68
C GLU A 27 -3.17 -6.81 13.41
N GLU A 28 -3.85 -7.74 12.73
CA GLU A 28 -3.39 -8.34 11.48
C GLU A 28 -3.27 -7.32 10.34
N TYR A 29 -4.00 -6.19 10.43
CA TYR A 29 -3.88 -5.09 9.47
C TYR A 29 -2.59 -4.30 9.62
N ALA A 30 -1.92 -4.35 10.78
CA ALA A 30 -0.64 -3.68 10.98
C ALA A 30 0.45 -4.33 10.11
N ASP A 31 0.50 -5.66 10.08
CA ASP A 31 1.45 -6.40 9.26
C ASP A 31 1.15 -6.25 7.76
N GLU A 32 -0.13 -6.31 7.37
CA GLU A 32 -0.56 -6.07 5.99
C GLU A 32 -0.18 -4.65 5.53
N LEU A 33 -0.42 -3.64 6.38
CA LEU A 33 -0.09 -2.25 6.06
C LEU A 33 1.41 -2.04 5.87
N ARG A 34 2.24 -2.64 6.74
CA ARG A 34 3.70 -2.60 6.62
C ARG A 34 4.18 -3.20 5.30
N GLN A 35 3.66 -4.38 4.92
CA GLN A 35 4.03 -5.03 3.66
C GLN A 35 3.63 -4.20 2.44
N ILE A 36 2.46 -3.56 2.48
CA ILE A 36 2.00 -2.68 1.42
C ILE A 36 2.89 -1.44 1.30
N ASP A 37 3.29 -0.83 2.42
CA ASP A 37 4.20 0.32 2.44
C ASP A 37 5.57 -0.02 1.85
N GLU A 38 6.12 -1.19 2.18
CA GLU A 38 7.38 -1.69 1.61
C GLU A 38 7.29 -1.86 0.10
N GLN A 39 6.26 -2.56 -0.39
CA GLN A 39 6.06 -2.78 -1.83
C GLN A 39 5.83 -1.48 -2.60
N ILE A 40 5.07 -0.54 -2.05
CA ILE A 40 4.87 0.79 -2.65
C ILE A 40 6.21 1.53 -2.74
N SER A 41 7.05 1.46 -1.71
CA SER A 41 8.36 2.11 -1.71
C SER A 41 9.30 1.51 -2.77
N GLU A 42 9.34 0.18 -2.88
CA GLU A 42 10.12 -0.50 -3.91
C GLU A 42 9.65 -0.13 -5.32
N MET A 43 8.34 -0.15 -5.56
CA MET A 43 7.77 0.23 -6.86
C MET A 43 8.02 1.70 -7.20
N ARG A 44 8.00 2.62 -6.23
CA ARG A 44 8.34 4.04 -6.47
C ARG A 44 9.77 4.20 -6.94
N LYS A 45 10.72 3.49 -6.32
CA LYS A 45 12.13 3.46 -6.73
C LYS A 45 12.29 2.90 -8.14
N GLU A 46 11.63 1.78 -8.45
CA GLU A 46 11.66 1.18 -9.79
C GLU A 46 11.08 2.11 -10.86
N MET A 47 10.01 2.82 -10.54
CA MET A 47 9.34 3.75 -11.43
C MET A 47 10.01 5.13 -11.50
N LYS A 48 11.09 5.36 -10.73
CA LYS A 48 11.75 6.67 -10.58
C LYS A 48 10.78 7.80 -10.20
N LEU A 49 9.79 7.49 -9.36
CA LEU A 49 8.81 8.48 -8.89
C LEU A 49 9.34 9.34 -7.72
N ASP A 50 10.56 9.07 -7.25
CA ASP A 50 11.24 9.78 -6.17
C ASP A 50 12.15 10.94 -6.69
N GLU A 51 11.86 11.52 -7.86
CA GLU A 51 12.55 12.73 -8.38
C GLU A 51 11.98 14.05 -7.85
#